data_AF-A0A2G8HX74-F1
#
_entry.id   AF-A0A2G8HX74-F1
#
_cell.length_a   1.000
_cell.length_b   1.000
_cell.length_c   1.000
_cell.angle_alpha   90.00
_cell.angle_beta   90.00
_cell.angle_gamma   90.00
#
_symmetry.space_group_name_H-M   'P 1'
#
loop_
_entity.id
_entity.type
_entity.pdbx_description
1 polymer ?
#
loop_
_entity_poly.entity_id
_entity_poly.type
_entity_poly.pdbx_seq_one_letter_code
_entity_poly.pdbx_strand_id
1 'polypeptide(L)'
;MMNDNLEMNIRPTEAETSIAFYEFNDQYIPTEDSLSKREIGRSFYQLGKLHYDKSDLDAAEENFLKSLKCAERPRDIFSIFKILGFLIRISSEKLDDEKATAYIAHAEELVDDLTKVLGSLNSEYFYNVGIVKNYGGNFQEAFENFQFAYKKSKEENEPDILAKTLLALSNNCYNRKDYKGALDYLGQLNQLLAIIKKDYLSGAMYLFSAKVYLEVEDFENSLKFFKLANETLQTKKCWNLFGYILLGKGNVYKNMGDFDRALEYFKLASESNDPSVFRRLSNLLNTEIEEVNDSSVDLYLDRNNRKIKERTLGTIDFKHRFVLLEILFLLAKNPGEYYDKEQLAKSIWKDEYNPLIHDKLIYTSVSRLRKLIEPKAAKAEKRKYIIRGKDGYTFNPSAKIRFHMETKNVDDKTIANVELSSPV
;
A
#
# COMPACT_ATOMS: atom_id res chain seq x y z
N MET A 1 -0.66 -24.26 -12.07
CA MET A 1 0.09 -23.82 -13.26
C MET A 1 0.62 -22.43 -12.94
N MET A 2 1.94 -22.33 -12.75
CA MET A 2 2.66 -21.12 -12.36
C MET A 2 2.62 -20.10 -13.51
N ASN A 3 2.38 -18.83 -13.20
CA ASN A 3 2.45 -17.73 -14.16
C ASN A 3 3.92 -17.25 -14.22
N ASP A 4 4.70 -17.83 -15.14
CA ASP A 4 6.12 -17.52 -15.38
C ASP A 4 6.35 -16.23 -16.19
N ASN A 5 5.35 -15.34 -16.30
CA ASN A 5 5.39 -14.20 -17.24
C ASN A 5 6.24 -12.98 -16.78
N LEU A 6 7.06 -13.11 -15.73
CA LEU A 6 7.81 -12.00 -15.12
C LEU A 6 9.33 -12.27 -14.96
N GLU A 7 9.90 -13.20 -15.73
CA GLU A 7 11.36 -13.46 -15.67
C GLU A 7 12.20 -12.39 -16.40
N MET A 8 13.33 -12.04 -15.76
CA MET A 8 14.14 -10.84 -15.99
C MET A 8 15.23 -11.05 -17.06
N ASN A 9 15.41 -10.06 -17.94
CA ASN A 9 16.61 -9.90 -18.76
C ASN A 9 17.39 -8.67 -18.30
N ILE A 10 18.53 -8.87 -17.61
CA ILE A 10 19.47 -7.80 -17.26
C ILE A 10 20.59 -7.81 -18.31
N ARG A 11 20.73 -6.73 -19.09
CA ARG A 11 21.92 -6.47 -19.92
C ARG A 11 22.57 -5.15 -19.49
N PRO A 12 23.91 -5.06 -19.54
CA PRO A 12 24.63 -3.88 -19.08
C PRO A 12 24.39 -2.68 -20.00
N THR A 13 24.39 -1.51 -19.36
CA THR A 13 24.07 -0.18 -19.88
C THR A 13 25.09 0.33 -20.89
N GLU A 14 24.68 0.50 -22.14
CA GLU A 14 25.27 1.49 -23.05
C GLU A 14 24.27 2.63 -23.22
N ALA A 15 24.67 3.81 -22.75
CA ALA A 15 23.87 5.02 -22.75
C ALA A 15 24.09 5.75 -24.09
N GLU A 16 23.18 5.54 -25.04
CA GLU A 16 23.08 6.42 -26.21
C GLU A 16 21.69 7.07 -26.19
N THR A 17 21.66 8.30 -25.67
CA THR A 17 20.50 9.20 -25.79
C THR A 17 20.85 10.22 -26.86
N SER A 18 20.27 10.05 -28.05
CA SER A 18 20.34 11.03 -29.14
C SER A 18 19.42 12.21 -28.86
N ILE A 19 19.91 13.15 -28.06
CA ILE A 19 19.42 14.53 -28.07
C ILE A 19 19.99 15.18 -29.33
N ALA A 20 19.17 15.36 -30.36
CA ALA A 20 19.56 16.12 -31.53
C ALA A 20 19.78 17.58 -31.11
N PHE A 21 21.06 17.98 -31.18
CA PHE A 21 21.65 19.30 -31.00
C PHE A 21 20.73 20.51 -31.22
N TYR A 22 20.31 21.14 -30.12
CA TYR A 22 20.41 22.61 -30.04
C TYR A 22 21.81 22.89 -29.48
N GLU A 23 22.57 23.79 -30.10
CA GLU A 23 23.79 24.33 -29.50
C GLU A 23 23.43 24.89 -28.12
N PHE A 24 23.82 24.17 -27.07
CA PHE A 24 23.59 24.59 -25.70
C PHE A 24 24.53 25.76 -25.43
N ASN A 25 24.00 26.98 -25.52
CA ASN A 25 24.76 28.17 -25.22
C ASN A 25 24.75 28.37 -23.71
N ASP A 26 25.79 27.90 -23.02
CA ASP A 26 25.98 28.01 -21.57
C ASP A 26 25.96 29.46 -21.04
N GLN A 27 25.93 30.45 -21.93
CA GLN A 27 25.85 31.88 -21.62
C GLN A 27 24.46 32.49 -21.88
N TYR A 28 23.48 31.72 -22.38
CA TYR A 28 22.14 32.25 -22.61
C TYR A 28 21.36 32.34 -21.29
N ILE A 29 21.25 33.57 -20.78
CA ILE A 29 20.34 33.91 -19.69
C ILE A 29 19.05 34.43 -20.34
N PRO A 30 17.92 33.72 -20.26
CA PRO A 30 16.67 34.21 -20.82
C PRO A 30 16.25 35.51 -20.12
N THR A 31 16.02 36.57 -20.88
CA THR A 31 15.38 37.80 -20.40
C THR A 31 13.85 37.62 -20.37
N GLU A 32 13.12 38.35 -19.51
CA GLU A 32 11.64 38.25 -19.43
C GLU A 32 10.94 38.47 -20.79
N ASP A 33 11.51 39.29 -21.68
CA ASP A 33 11.00 39.54 -23.04
C ASP A 33 11.29 38.41 -24.05
N SER A 34 12.14 37.43 -23.71
CA SER A 34 12.61 36.38 -24.63
C SER A 34 11.82 35.07 -24.56
N LEU A 35 11.04 34.86 -23.50
CA LEU A 35 10.31 33.62 -23.27
C LEU A 35 8.81 33.84 -23.46
N SER A 36 8.19 33.03 -24.32
CA SER A 36 6.74 33.02 -24.42
C SER A 36 6.11 32.53 -23.11
N LYS A 37 4.90 33.01 -22.80
CA LYS A 37 4.10 32.53 -21.67
C LYS A 37 3.99 30.99 -21.63
N ARG A 38 3.96 30.36 -22.80
CA ARG A 38 3.94 28.89 -22.95
C ARG A 38 5.24 28.23 -22.51
N GLU A 39 6.39 28.78 -22.87
CA GLU A 39 7.70 28.27 -22.45
C GLU A 39 7.89 28.43 -20.95
N ILE A 40 7.46 29.57 -20.39
CA ILE A 40 7.44 29.81 -18.95
C ILE A 40 6.56 28.75 -18.25
N GLY A 41 5.35 28.52 -18.76
CA GLY A 41 4.45 27.50 -18.23
C GLY A 41 5.05 26.09 -18.29
N ARG A 42 5.74 25.74 -19.38
CA ARG A 42 6.42 24.44 -19.52
C ARG A 42 7.57 24.30 -18.52
N SER A 43 8.36 25.35 -18.30
CA SER A 43 9.44 25.36 -17.32
C SER A 43 8.93 25.14 -15.91
N PHE A 44 7.86 25.86 -15.52
CA PHE A 44 7.20 25.63 -14.23
C PHE A 44 6.65 24.21 -14.09
N TYR A 45 6.09 23.62 -15.15
CA TYR A 45 5.65 22.21 -15.11
C TYR A 45 6.82 21.24 -14.85
N GLN A 46 7.97 21.44 -15.50
CA GLN A 46 9.14 20.58 -15.30
C GLN A 46 9.73 20.76 -13.89
N LEU A 47 9.79 21.99 -13.38
CA LEU A 47 10.19 22.27 -12.00
C LEU A 47 9.23 21.62 -11.00
N GLY A 48 7.92 21.76 -11.22
CA GLY A 48 6.90 21.12 -10.38
C GLY A 48 7.08 19.60 -10.33
N LYS A 49 7.32 18.97 -11.49
CA LYS A 49 7.63 17.53 -11.56
C LYS A 49 8.92 17.17 -10.83
N LEU A 50 9.97 17.97 -10.96
CA LEU A 50 11.23 17.74 -10.26
C LEU A 50 11.04 17.80 -8.74
N HIS A 51 10.40 18.85 -8.22
CA HIS A 51 10.09 18.97 -6.80
C HIS A 51 9.20 17.81 -6.32
N TYR A 52 8.20 17.44 -7.12
CA TYR A 52 7.35 16.28 -6.84
C TYR A 52 8.18 15.00 -6.72
N ASP A 53 9.09 14.71 -7.66
CA ASP A 53 9.98 13.55 -7.60
C ASP A 53 10.93 13.62 -6.38
N LYS A 54 11.29 14.82 -5.90
CA LYS A 54 12.13 15.02 -4.70
C LYS A 54 11.36 15.02 -3.38
N SER A 55 10.05 14.72 -3.40
CA SER A 55 9.21 14.71 -2.20
C SER A 55 8.93 16.09 -1.61
N ASP A 56 9.21 17.16 -2.36
CA ASP A 56 8.92 18.54 -1.98
C ASP A 56 7.56 18.95 -2.57
N LEU A 57 6.47 18.56 -1.90
CA LEU A 57 5.12 18.74 -2.43
C LEU A 57 4.65 20.20 -2.39
N ASP A 58 5.20 21.03 -1.49
CA ASP A 58 4.86 22.45 -1.40
C ASP A 58 5.41 23.22 -2.61
N ALA A 59 6.70 23.07 -2.91
CA ALA A 59 7.28 23.68 -4.10
C ALA A 59 6.70 23.09 -5.39
N ALA A 60 6.36 21.79 -5.38
CA ALA A 60 5.68 21.16 -6.50
C ALA A 60 4.31 21.83 -6.78
N GLU A 61 3.47 21.98 -5.74
CA GLU A 61 2.16 22.64 -5.85
C GLU A 61 2.29 24.07 -6.37
N GLU A 62 3.20 24.86 -5.81
CA GLU A 62 3.43 26.23 -6.23
C GLU A 62 3.80 26.32 -7.72
N ASN A 63 4.73 25.48 -8.18
CA ASN A 63 5.16 25.46 -9.57
C ASN A 63 4.06 24.94 -10.50
N PHE A 64 3.28 23.94 -10.10
CA PHE A 64 2.12 23.49 -10.87
C PHE A 64 1.05 24.58 -11.01
N LEU A 65 0.79 25.36 -9.96
CA LEU A 65 -0.13 26.50 -10.02
C LEU A 65 0.40 27.63 -10.93
N LYS A 66 1.70 27.93 -10.89
CA LYS A 66 2.32 28.88 -11.84
C LYS A 66 2.21 28.38 -13.28
N SER A 67 2.43 27.09 -13.50
CA SER A 67 2.25 26.46 -14.80
C SER A 67 0.80 26.54 -15.30
N LEU A 68 -0.17 26.27 -14.42
CA LEU A 68 -1.60 26.34 -14.72
C LEU A 68 -2.02 27.75 -15.16
N LYS A 69 -1.51 28.80 -14.51
CA LYS A 69 -1.78 30.22 -14.87
C LYS A 69 -1.23 30.60 -16.25
N CYS A 70 -0.22 29.87 -16.73
CA CYS A 70 0.40 30.12 -18.02
C CYS A 70 -0.29 29.38 -19.17
N ALA A 71 -1.08 28.35 -18.88
CA ALA A 71 -1.75 27.52 -19.87
C ALA A 71 -3.00 28.21 -20.44
N GLU A 72 -3.25 28.04 -21.75
CA GLU A 72 -4.39 28.67 -22.43
C GLU A 72 -5.31 27.63 -23.10
N ARG A 73 -6.63 27.80 -22.91
CA ARG A 73 -7.66 26.99 -23.59
C ARG A 73 -7.95 27.58 -24.98
N PRO A 74 -8.18 26.75 -26.02
CA PRO A 74 -8.23 25.28 -26.01
C PRO A 74 -6.87 24.60 -26.30
N ARG A 75 -5.80 25.37 -26.51
CA ARG A 75 -4.51 24.87 -27.02
C ARG A 75 -3.81 23.90 -26.05
N ASP A 76 -3.81 24.21 -24.76
CA ASP A 76 -3.01 23.50 -23.76
C ASP A 76 -3.86 22.56 -22.87
N ILE A 77 -5.03 22.13 -23.34
CA ILE A 77 -5.98 21.31 -22.55
C ILE A 77 -5.31 20.06 -21.96
N PHE A 78 -4.56 19.29 -22.74
CA PHE A 78 -3.87 18.08 -22.23
C PHE A 78 -2.78 18.40 -21.20
N SER A 79 -2.14 19.58 -21.29
CA SER A 79 -1.20 20.03 -20.27
C SER A 79 -1.93 20.39 -18.98
N ILE A 80 -3.10 21.03 -19.08
CA ILE A 80 -3.96 21.35 -17.93
C ILE A 80 -4.41 20.06 -17.23
N PHE A 81 -4.86 19.02 -17.96
CA PHE A 81 -5.20 17.73 -17.35
C PHE A 81 -4.05 17.14 -16.53
N LYS A 82 -2.82 17.15 -17.08
CA LYS A 82 -1.63 16.64 -16.39
C LYS A 82 -1.33 17.44 -15.11
N ILE A 83 -1.41 18.77 -15.19
CA ILE A 83 -1.19 19.66 -14.04
C ILE A 83 -2.24 19.40 -12.95
N LEU A 84 -3.52 19.34 -13.33
CA LEU A 84 -4.62 19.04 -12.40
C LEU A 84 -4.44 17.66 -11.76
N GLY A 85 -4.01 16.64 -12.52
CA GLY A 85 -3.71 15.31 -11.98
C GLY A 85 -2.64 15.32 -10.88
N PHE A 86 -1.60 16.17 -10.99
CA PHE A 86 -0.63 16.35 -9.90
C PHE A 86 -1.22 17.12 -8.71
N LEU A 87 -1.95 18.20 -8.96
CA LEU A 87 -2.57 19.01 -7.91
C LEU A 87 -3.59 18.23 -7.08
N ILE A 88 -4.38 17.36 -7.72
CA ILE A 88 -5.35 16.47 -7.04
C ILE A 88 -4.63 15.51 -6.10
N ARG A 89 -3.51 14.91 -6.51
CA ARG A 89 -2.72 14.01 -5.64
C ARG A 89 -2.09 14.72 -4.47
N ILE A 90 -1.49 15.89 -4.73
CA ILE A 90 -0.87 16.68 -3.67
C ILE A 90 -1.94 17.08 -2.66
N SER A 91 -3.11 17.51 -3.12
CA SER A 91 -4.24 17.86 -2.25
C SER A 91 -4.75 16.64 -1.47
N SER A 92 -4.87 15.47 -2.12
CA SER A 92 -5.23 14.19 -1.46
C SER A 92 -4.20 13.77 -0.41
N GLU A 93 -2.90 13.91 -0.70
CA GLU A 93 -1.82 13.60 0.25
C GLU A 93 -1.82 14.54 1.46
N LYS A 94 -2.13 15.82 1.23
CA LYS A 94 -2.27 16.84 2.27
C LYS A 94 -3.61 16.79 3.02
N LEU A 95 -4.54 15.92 2.60
CA LEU A 95 -5.91 15.85 3.11
C LEU A 95 -6.64 17.21 3.01
N ASP A 96 -6.41 17.94 1.92
CA ASP A 96 -7.09 19.19 1.58
C ASP A 96 -8.26 18.89 0.62
N ASP A 97 -9.37 18.46 1.21
CA ASP A 97 -10.56 17.96 0.49
C ASP A 97 -11.24 19.04 -0.36
N GLU A 98 -11.20 20.30 0.10
CA GLU A 98 -11.78 21.44 -0.63
C GLU A 98 -11.04 21.68 -1.94
N LYS A 99 -9.70 21.75 -1.90
CA LYS A 99 -8.89 21.90 -3.12
C LYS A 99 -9.01 20.69 -4.04
N ALA A 100 -8.94 19.48 -3.50
CA ALA A 100 -9.04 18.26 -4.31
C ALA A 100 -10.36 18.23 -5.09
N THR A 101 -11.48 18.53 -4.43
CA THR A 101 -12.81 18.57 -5.06
C THR A 101 -12.90 19.67 -6.11
N ALA A 102 -12.35 20.85 -5.84
CA ALA A 102 -12.31 21.95 -6.80
C ALA A 102 -11.50 21.60 -8.07
N TYR A 103 -10.35 20.95 -7.93
CA TYR A 103 -9.55 20.52 -9.08
C TYR A 103 -10.20 19.37 -9.86
N ILE A 104 -10.92 18.46 -9.21
CA ILE A 104 -11.69 17.41 -9.89
C ILE A 104 -12.81 18.05 -10.72
N ALA A 105 -13.59 18.97 -10.15
CA ALA A 105 -14.62 19.71 -10.87
C ALA A 105 -14.04 20.51 -12.06
N HIS A 106 -12.84 21.08 -11.90
CA HIS A 106 -12.14 21.77 -12.99
C HIS A 106 -11.73 20.82 -14.12
N ALA A 107 -11.33 19.60 -13.78
CA ALA A 107 -11.00 18.57 -14.76
C ALA A 107 -12.25 18.03 -15.48
N GLU A 108 -13.40 17.94 -14.80
CA GLU A 108 -14.68 17.58 -15.41
C GLU A 108 -15.15 18.64 -16.42
N GLU A 109 -15.09 19.93 -16.07
CA GLU A 109 -15.38 21.03 -17.00
C GLU A 109 -14.49 20.95 -18.25
N LEU A 110 -13.23 20.60 -18.07
CA LEU A 110 -12.27 20.49 -19.15
C LEU A 110 -12.60 19.34 -20.12
N VAL A 111 -13.22 18.25 -19.65
CA VAL A 111 -13.72 17.16 -20.51
C VAL A 111 -14.85 17.65 -21.42
N ASP A 112 -15.77 18.45 -20.89
CA ASP A 112 -16.87 19.03 -21.66
C ASP A 112 -16.37 19.99 -22.74
N ASP A 113 -15.38 20.82 -22.41
CA ASP A 113 -14.71 21.72 -23.35
C ASP A 113 -13.98 20.93 -24.45
N LEU A 114 -13.25 19.89 -24.07
CA LEU A 114 -12.50 19.03 -24.99
C LEU A 114 -13.44 18.34 -26.00
N THR A 115 -14.61 17.91 -25.56
CA THR A 115 -15.65 17.28 -26.40
C THR A 115 -16.19 18.23 -27.47
N LYS A 116 -16.28 19.54 -27.18
CA LYS A 116 -16.75 20.55 -28.14
C LYS A 116 -15.70 20.93 -29.18
N VAL A 117 -14.42 20.80 -28.83
CA VAL A 117 -13.30 21.26 -29.66
C VAL A 117 -12.72 20.14 -30.53
N LEU A 118 -12.68 18.90 -30.04
CA LEU A 118 -12.10 17.79 -30.77
C LEU A 118 -12.98 17.33 -31.93
N GLY A 119 -12.41 17.30 -33.14
CA GLY A 119 -13.05 16.67 -34.30
C GLY A 119 -13.00 15.14 -34.31
N SER A 120 -12.17 14.54 -33.45
CA SER A 120 -11.96 13.09 -33.34
C SER A 120 -11.55 12.72 -31.92
N LEU A 121 -12.10 11.62 -31.39
CA LEU A 121 -11.78 11.08 -30.07
C LEU A 121 -10.59 10.11 -30.19
N ASN A 122 -9.41 10.57 -29.79
CA ASN A 122 -8.17 9.79 -29.81
C ASN A 122 -7.93 9.03 -28.48
N SER A 123 -6.84 8.26 -28.40
CA SER A 123 -6.49 7.52 -27.17
C SER A 123 -6.26 8.44 -25.96
N GLU A 124 -5.63 9.60 -26.12
CA GLU A 124 -5.37 10.55 -25.03
C GLU A 124 -6.67 11.17 -24.48
N TYR A 125 -7.68 11.41 -25.32
CA TYR A 125 -9.03 11.82 -24.89
C TYR A 125 -9.63 10.79 -23.92
N PHE A 126 -9.77 9.53 -24.36
CA PHE A 126 -10.40 8.49 -23.55
C PHE A 126 -9.62 8.21 -22.27
N TYR A 127 -8.28 8.30 -22.33
CA TYR A 127 -7.44 8.18 -21.14
C TYR A 127 -7.77 9.26 -20.10
N ASN A 128 -7.82 10.54 -20.50
CA ASN A 128 -8.10 11.64 -19.57
C ASN A 128 -9.53 11.58 -19.02
N VAL A 129 -10.52 11.23 -19.83
CA VAL A 129 -11.90 11.01 -19.34
C VAL A 129 -11.92 9.90 -18.30
N GLY A 130 -11.22 8.79 -18.56
CA GLY A 130 -11.09 7.69 -17.60
C GLY A 130 -10.44 8.13 -16.29
N ILE A 131 -9.37 8.92 -16.35
CA ILE A 131 -8.69 9.46 -15.17
C ILE A 131 -9.62 10.33 -14.33
N VAL A 132 -10.34 11.27 -14.96
CA VAL A 132 -11.27 12.17 -14.26
C VAL A 132 -12.40 11.38 -13.59
N LYS A 133 -13.00 10.40 -14.31
CA LYS A 133 -14.01 9.51 -13.73
C LYS A 133 -13.48 8.67 -12.58
N ASN A 134 -12.22 8.25 -12.65
CA ASN A 134 -11.55 7.51 -11.58
C ASN A 134 -11.38 8.39 -10.33
N TYR A 135 -11.01 9.67 -10.50
CA TYR A 135 -10.96 10.64 -9.40
C TYR A 135 -12.34 10.90 -8.79
N GLY A 136 -13.39 10.93 -9.61
CA GLY A 136 -14.78 11.05 -9.13
C GLY A 136 -15.33 9.78 -8.44
N GLY A 137 -14.57 8.67 -8.41
CA GLY A 137 -15.02 7.39 -7.83
C GLY A 137 -15.91 6.54 -8.75
N ASN A 138 -16.18 6.98 -9.98
CA ASN A 138 -16.99 6.25 -10.96
C ASN A 138 -16.14 5.18 -11.67
N PHE A 139 -15.75 4.15 -10.92
CA PHE A 139 -14.79 3.15 -11.38
C PHE A 139 -15.22 2.35 -12.62
N GLN A 140 -16.52 2.09 -12.77
CA GLN A 140 -17.04 1.35 -13.92
C GLN A 140 -16.95 2.18 -15.22
N GLU A 141 -17.38 3.45 -15.18
CA GLU A 141 -17.25 4.37 -16.32
C GLU A 141 -15.77 4.63 -16.65
N ALA A 142 -14.92 4.76 -15.63
CA ALA A 142 -13.49 4.91 -15.81
C ALA A 142 -12.89 3.71 -16.56
N PHE A 143 -13.28 2.48 -16.17
CA PHE A 143 -12.83 1.25 -16.82
C PHE A 143 -13.19 1.21 -18.31
N GLU A 144 -14.43 1.56 -18.66
CA GLU A 144 -14.89 1.57 -20.06
C GLU A 144 -14.07 2.56 -20.90
N ASN A 145 -13.83 3.76 -20.37
CA ASN A 145 -12.99 4.76 -21.02
C ASN A 145 -11.53 4.31 -21.15
N PHE A 146 -10.95 3.69 -20.12
CA PHE A 146 -9.61 3.13 -20.22
C PHE A 146 -9.52 1.99 -21.24
N GLN A 147 -10.56 1.16 -21.39
CA GLN A 147 -10.59 0.13 -22.42
C GLN A 147 -10.66 0.72 -23.84
N PHE A 148 -11.40 1.82 -24.02
CA PHE A 148 -11.36 2.56 -25.29
C PHE A 148 -9.98 3.16 -25.55
N ALA A 149 -9.35 3.79 -24.55
CA ALA A 149 -7.98 4.31 -24.66
C ALA A 149 -6.97 3.21 -24.99
N TYR A 150 -7.10 2.03 -24.40
CA TYR A 150 -6.25 0.87 -24.66
C TYR A 150 -6.38 0.40 -26.10
N LYS A 151 -7.61 0.27 -26.62
CA LYS A 151 -7.84 -0.11 -28.01
C LYS A 151 -7.30 0.95 -28.98
N LYS A 152 -7.62 2.22 -28.73
CA LYS A 152 -7.19 3.34 -29.57
C LYS A 152 -5.68 3.52 -29.60
N SER A 153 -5.01 3.43 -28.46
CA SER A 153 -3.54 3.57 -28.38
C SER A 153 -2.81 2.49 -29.19
N LYS A 154 -3.38 1.29 -29.31
CA LYS A 154 -2.86 0.25 -30.23
C LYS A 154 -3.11 0.57 -31.69
N GLU A 155 -4.31 1.06 -32.04
CA GLU A 155 -4.65 1.46 -33.41
C GLU A 155 -3.79 2.66 -33.88
N GLU A 156 -3.53 3.59 -32.98
CA GLU A 156 -2.76 4.83 -33.21
C GLU A 156 -1.25 4.61 -33.10
N ASN A 157 -0.79 3.45 -32.61
CA ASN A 157 0.61 3.16 -32.29
C ASN A 157 1.23 4.17 -31.30
N GLU A 158 0.51 4.48 -30.22
CA GLU A 158 0.92 5.40 -29.15
C GLU A 158 1.36 4.63 -27.90
N PRO A 159 2.62 4.15 -27.82
CA PRO A 159 3.07 3.28 -26.74
C PRO A 159 3.13 3.98 -25.38
N ASP A 160 3.36 5.29 -25.36
CA ASP A 160 3.40 6.08 -24.11
C ASP A 160 1.99 6.17 -23.47
N ILE A 161 0.94 6.38 -24.27
CA ILE A 161 -0.45 6.38 -23.80
C ILE A 161 -0.89 4.97 -23.43
N LEU A 162 -0.50 3.95 -24.21
CA LEU A 162 -0.78 2.55 -23.89
C LEU A 162 -0.21 2.16 -22.53
N ALA A 163 1.04 2.55 -22.24
CA ALA A 163 1.69 2.23 -20.96
C ALA A 163 0.98 2.88 -19.77
N LYS A 164 0.60 4.16 -19.89
CA LYS A 164 -0.18 4.86 -18.85
C LYS A 164 -1.56 4.23 -18.65
N THR A 165 -2.22 3.85 -19.75
CA THR A 165 -3.55 3.24 -19.73
C THR A 165 -3.52 1.87 -19.07
N LEU A 166 -2.50 1.06 -19.33
CA LEU A 166 -2.32 -0.24 -18.67
C LEU A 166 -2.17 -0.09 -17.15
N LEU A 167 -1.42 0.90 -16.68
CA LEU A 167 -1.32 1.17 -15.25
C LEU A 167 -2.66 1.64 -14.66
N ALA A 168 -3.41 2.47 -15.39
CA ALA A 168 -4.73 2.95 -14.98
C ALA A 168 -5.77 1.84 -14.93
N LEU A 169 -5.78 0.93 -15.91
CA LEU A 169 -6.62 -0.26 -15.89
C LEU A 169 -6.28 -1.15 -14.69
N SER A 170 -4.99 -1.37 -14.41
CA SER A 170 -4.59 -2.15 -13.25
C SER A 170 -5.06 -1.52 -11.93
N ASN A 171 -4.84 -0.21 -11.75
CA ASN A 171 -5.31 0.52 -10.57
C ASN A 171 -6.84 0.46 -10.42
N ASN A 172 -7.57 0.62 -11.52
CA ASN A 172 -9.02 0.52 -11.53
C ASN A 172 -9.51 -0.90 -11.18
N CYS A 173 -8.90 -1.93 -11.74
CA CYS A 173 -9.16 -3.33 -11.39
C CYS A 173 -8.89 -3.60 -9.90
N TYR A 174 -7.79 -3.07 -9.36
CA TYR A 174 -7.47 -3.16 -7.93
C TYR A 174 -8.58 -2.54 -7.06
N ASN A 175 -9.03 -1.33 -7.38
CA ASN A 175 -10.14 -0.67 -6.65
C ASN A 175 -11.46 -1.44 -6.75
N ARG A 176 -11.66 -2.19 -7.83
CA ARG A 176 -12.81 -3.08 -8.05
C ARG A 176 -12.63 -4.48 -7.45
N LYS A 177 -11.51 -4.75 -6.77
CA LYS A 177 -11.12 -6.05 -6.21
C LYS A 177 -10.95 -7.16 -7.25
N ASP A 178 -10.74 -6.80 -8.52
CA ASP A 178 -10.33 -7.73 -9.58
C ASP A 178 -8.80 -7.82 -9.65
N TYR A 179 -8.22 -8.53 -8.68
CA TYR A 179 -6.77 -8.67 -8.57
C TYR A 179 -6.16 -9.46 -9.73
N LYS A 180 -6.91 -10.39 -10.33
CA LYS A 180 -6.46 -11.17 -11.48
C LYS A 180 -6.33 -10.29 -12.72
N GLY A 181 -7.35 -9.47 -13.01
CA GLY A 181 -7.29 -8.49 -14.09
C GLY A 181 -6.18 -7.46 -13.86
N ALA A 182 -6.00 -7.01 -12.61
CA ALA A 182 -4.93 -6.08 -12.27
C ALA A 182 -3.53 -6.64 -12.58
N LEU A 183 -3.26 -7.92 -12.26
CA LEU A 183 -1.99 -8.58 -12.58
C LEU A 183 -1.78 -8.79 -14.08
N ASP A 184 -2.84 -9.09 -14.83
CA ASP A 184 -2.73 -9.24 -16.29
C ASP A 184 -2.28 -7.94 -16.97
N TYR A 185 -2.93 -6.83 -16.63
CA TYR A 185 -2.55 -5.51 -17.15
C TYR A 185 -1.14 -5.07 -16.72
N LEU A 186 -0.71 -5.39 -15.48
CA LEU A 186 0.66 -5.14 -15.02
C LEU A 186 1.68 -5.99 -15.78
N GLY A 187 1.35 -7.25 -16.10
CA GLY A 187 2.18 -8.12 -16.92
C GLY A 187 2.40 -7.55 -18.33
N GLN A 188 1.31 -7.09 -18.97
CA GLN A 188 1.38 -6.40 -20.26
C GLN A 188 2.22 -5.11 -20.17
N LEU A 189 2.06 -4.32 -19.10
CA LEU A 189 2.83 -3.11 -18.88
C LEU A 189 4.33 -3.39 -18.72
N ASN A 190 4.70 -4.44 -17.99
CA ASN A 190 6.09 -4.82 -17.80
C ASN A 190 6.77 -5.18 -19.13
N GLN A 191 6.08 -5.90 -20.00
CA GLN A 191 6.58 -6.23 -21.34
C GLN A 191 6.79 -4.97 -22.20
N LEU A 192 5.86 -4.02 -22.14
CA LEU A 192 5.97 -2.75 -22.87
C LEU A 192 7.11 -1.87 -22.34
N LEU A 193 7.27 -1.77 -21.01
CA LEU A 193 8.31 -0.96 -20.38
C LEU A 193 9.73 -1.48 -20.61
N ALA A 194 9.89 -2.77 -20.90
CA ALA A 194 11.16 -3.32 -21.37
C ALA A 194 11.62 -2.68 -22.70
N ILE A 195 10.69 -2.15 -23.50
CA ILE A 195 10.95 -1.51 -24.79
C ILE A 195 11.11 0.01 -24.62
N ILE A 196 10.13 0.68 -24.00
CA ILE A 196 10.07 2.16 -23.98
C ILE A 196 10.85 2.85 -22.83
N LYS A 197 11.39 2.06 -21.89
CA LYS A 197 12.25 2.52 -20.76
C LYS A 197 11.75 3.80 -20.06
N LYS A 198 10.73 3.67 -19.21
CA LYS A 198 10.19 4.77 -18.39
C LYS A 198 10.34 4.46 -16.90
N ASP A 199 11.49 4.78 -16.32
CA ASP A 199 11.86 4.31 -14.97
C ASP A 199 10.86 4.67 -13.86
N TYR A 200 10.33 5.90 -13.85
CA TYR A 200 9.30 6.28 -12.87
C TYR A 200 8.03 5.42 -13.03
N LEU A 201 7.60 5.18 -14.28
CA LEU A 201 6.44 4.36 -14.58
C LEU A 201 6.68 2.88 -14.21
N SER A 202 7.90 2.38 -14.41
CA SER A 202 8.32 1.06 -13.94
C SER A 202 8.28 0.95 -12.41
N GLY A 203 8.78 1.97 -11.70
CA GLY A 203 8.70 2.04 -10.24
C GLY A 203 7.26 2.04 -9.72
N ALA A 204 6.39 2.82 -10.34
CA ALA A 204 4.96 2.84 -10.02
C ALA A 204 4.27 1.50 -10.33
N MET A 205 4.59 0.87 -11.46
CA MET A 205 4.10 -0.46 -11.81
C MET A 205 4.52 -1.49 -10.75
N TYR A 206 5.80 -1.54 -10.36
CA TYR A 206 6.26 -2.48 -9.34
C TYR A 206 5.60 -2.24 -7.98
N LEU A 207 5.38 -0.98 -7.61
CA LEU A 207 4.64 -0.64 -6.39
C LEU A 207 3.21 -1.21 -6.44
N PHE A 208 2.50 -1.04 -7.56
CA PHE A 208 1.16 -1.61 -7.72
C PHE A 208 1.15 -3.14 -7.76
N SER A 209 2.10 -3.76 -8.45
CA SER A 209 2.27 -5.22 -8.40
C SER A 209 2.41 -5.71 -6.96
N ALA A 210 3.25 -5.03 -6.16
CA ALA A 210 3.46 -5.40 -4.76
C ALA A 210 2.18 -5.30 -3.93
N LYS A 211 1.38 -4.24 -4.12
CA LYS A 211 0.06 -4.09 -3.47
C LYS A 211 -0.91 -5.19 -3.89
N VAL A 212 -1.00 -5.52 -5.18
CA VAL A 212 -1.88 -6.60 -5.65
C VAL A 212 -1.44 -7.94 -5.07
N TYR A 213 -0.13 -8.21 -5.02
CA TYR A 213 0.40 -9.43 -4.40
C TYR A 213 0.14 -9.51 -2.88
N LEU A 214 0.13 -8.37 -2.19
CA LEU A 214 -0.26 -8.30 -0.78
C LEU A 214 -1.73 -8.71 -0.57
N GLU A 215 -2.65 -8.24 -1.43
CA GLU A 215 -4.08 -8.59 -1.34
C GLU A 215 -4.37 -10.06 -1.62
N VAL A 216 -3.60 -10.70 -2.51
CA VAL A 216 -3.72 -12.14 -2.79
C VAL A 216 -2.90 -13.01 -1.83
N GLU A 217 -2.34 -12.40 -0.77
CA GLU A 217 -1.53 -13.04 0.27
C GLU A 217 -0.24 -13.73 -0.24
N ASP A 218 0.24 -13.36 -1.43
CA ASP A 218 1.55 -13.77 -1.94
C ASP A 218 2.62 -12.82 -1.43
N PHE A 219 2.98 -13.01 -0.17
CA PHE A 219 3.87 -12.12 0.54
C PHE A 219 5.32 -12.14 0.00
N GLU A 220 5.76 -13.26 -0.59
CA GLU A 220 7.10 -13.38 -1.18
C GLU A 220 7.21 -12.49 -2.42
N ASN A 221 6.27 -12.60 -3.36
CA ASN A 221 6.25 -11.72 -4.52
C ASN A 221 6.00 -10.27 -4.12
N SER A 222 5.13 -10.01 -3.14
CA SER A 222 4.90 -8.64 -2.65
C SER A 222 6.20 -7.96 -2.18
N LEU A 223 6.99 -8.61 -1.31
CA LEU A 223 8.28 -8.07 -0.85
C LEU A 223 9.29 -7.90 -1.99
N LYS A 224 9.34 -8.86 -2.93
CA LYS A 224 10.19 -8.77 -4.13
C LYS A 224 9.85 -7.54 -4.95
N PHE A 225 8.57 -7.28 -5.23
CA PHE A 225 8.13 -6.14 -6.02
C PHE A 225 8.31 -4.80 -5.28
N PHE A 226 8.09 -4.74 -3.97
CA PHE A 226 8.43 -3.54 -3.19
C PHE A 226 9.94 -3.24 -3.23
N LYS A 227 10.80 -4.26 -3.23
CA LYS A 227 12.24 -4.09 -3.39
C LYS A 227 12.58 -3.53 -4.77
N LEU A 228 12.03 -4.08 -5.85
CA LEU A 228 12.23 -3.60 -7.21
C LEU A 228 11.74 -2.16 -7.42
N ALA A 229 10.59 -1.82 -6.85
CA ALA A 229 10.06 -0.45 -6.87
C ALA A 229 11.04 0.53 -6.22
N ASN A 230 11.58 0.16 -5.04
CA ASN A 230 12.55 0.99 -4.34
C ASN A 230 13.85 1.17 -5.14
N GLU A 231 14.45 0.10 -5.65
CA GLU A 231 15.71 0.15 -6.41
C GLU A 231 15.57 1.00 -7.68
N THR A 232 14.44 0.85 -8.39
CA THR A 232 14.16 1.58 -9.63
C THR A 232 13.99 3.08 -9.36
N LEU A 233 13.20 3.46 -8.35
CA LEU A 233 12.96 4.86 -8.02
C LEU A 233 14.19 5.55 -7.41
N GLN A 234 14.97 4.84 -6.58
CA GLN A 234 16.21 5.36 -6.01
C GLN A 234 17.27 5.65 -7.09
N THR A 235 17.33 4.84 -8.15
CA THR A 235 18.26 5.07 -9.28
C THR A 235 18.03 6.44 -9.94
N LYS A 236 16.78 6.93 -9.95
CA LYS A 236 16.41 8.27 -10.44
C LYS A 236 16.26 9.31 -9.35
N LYS A 237 16.53 8.95 -8.09
CA LYS A 237 16.35 9.81 -6.92
C LYS A 237 14.90 10.34 -6.87
N CYS A 238 13.93 9.47 -7.14
CA CYS A 238 12.50 9.72 -6.97
C CYS A 238 12.09 9.24 -5.58
N TRP A 239 11.87 10.16 -4.65
CA TRP A 239 11.71 9.89 -3.23
C TRP A 239 10.25 9.94 -2.75
N ASN A 240 9.36 10.54 -3.55
CA ASN A 240 7.95 10.74 -3.21
C ASN A 240 7.17 9.46 -2.86
N LEU A 241 7.51 8.32 -3.45
CA LEU A 241 6.85 7.04 -3.15
C LEU A 241 7.60 6.20 -2.10
N PHE A 242 8.74 6.68 -1.60
CA PHE A 242 9.58 5.91 -0.68
C PHE A 242 8.84 5.55 0.62
N GLY A 243 8.15 6.52 1.22
CA GLY A 243 7.32 6.31 2.40
C GLY A 243 6.24 5.25 2.20
N TYR A 244 5.53 5.31 1.07
CA TYR A 244 4.50 4.31 0.72
C TYR A 244 5.07 2.91 0.46
N ILE A 245 6.29 2.80 -0.08
CA ILE A 245 6.96 1.50 -0.22
C ILE A 245 7.29 0.90 1.16
N LEU A 246 7.75 1.73 2.11
CA LEU A 246 8.04 1.27 3.46
C LEU A 246 6.76 0.88 4.22
N LEU A 247 5.69 1.68 4.11
CA LEU A 247 4.36 1.32 4.61
C LEU A 247 3.91 -0.03 4.05
N GLY A 248 4.01 -0.22 2.73
CA GLY A 248 3.63 -1.47 2.08
C GLY A 248 4.43 -2.67 2.59
N LYS A 249 5.75 -2.56 2.76
CA LYS A 249 6.57 -3.62 3.37
C LYS A 249 6.15 -3.90 4.82
N GLY A 250 5.88 -2.86 5.60
CA GLY A 250 5.37 -3.01 6.97
C GLY A 250 4.04 -3.78 7.01
N ASN A 251 3.11 -3.46 6.10
CA ASN A 251 1.84 -4.17 5.94
C ASN A 251 2.03 -5.64 5.56
N VAL A 252 3.02 -5.96 4.71
CA VAL A 252 3.35 -7.37 4.42
C VAL A 252 3.78 -8.10 5.69
N TYR A 253 4.70 -7.55 6.47
CA TYR A 253 5.16 -8.19 7.72
C TYR A 253 4.06 -8.26 8.78
N LYS A 254 3.19 -7.24 8.86
CA LYS A 254 1.98 -7.25 9.69
C LYS A 254 1.07 -8.43 9.32
N ASN A 255 0.80 -8.62 8.02
CA ASN A 255 -0.06 -9.72 7.55
C ASN A 255 0.60 -11.10 7.71
N MET A 256 1.93 -11.18 7.63
CA MET A 256 2.70 -12.39 8.00
C MET A 256 2.69 -12.68 9.52
N GLY A 257 2.26 -11.73 10.36
CA GLY A 257 2.30 -11.82 11.83
C GLY A 257 3.66 -11.46 12.46
N ASP A 258 4.62 -10.95 11.67
CA ASP A 258 5.93 -10.48 12.14
C ASP A 258 5.85 -8.98 12.51
N PHE A 259 5.21 -8.70 13.64
CA PHE A 259 4.94 -7.33 14.08
C PHE A 259 6.19 -6.53 14.43
N ASP A 260 7.30 -7.17 14.83
CA ASP A 260 8.52 -6.44 15.16
C ASP A 260 9.09 -5.78 13.91
N ARG A 261 9.21 -6.56 12.83
CA ARG A 261 9.61 -6.01 11.53
C ARG A 261 8.59 -5.03 10.98
N ALA A 262 7.29 -5.29 11.14
CA ALA A 262 6.26 -4.35 10.72
C ALA A 262 6.47 -2.97 11.38
N LEU A 263 6.69 -2.93 12.70
CA LEU A 263 6.96 -1.71 13.44
C LEU A 263 8.28 -1.04 13.03
N GLU A 264 9.33 -1.82 12.75
CA GLU A 264 10.58 -1.27 12.22
C GLU A 264 10.33 -0.54 10.90
N TYR A 265 9.61 -1.15 9.95
CA TYR A 265 9.28 -0.52 8.67
C TYR A 265 8.38 0.70 8.81
N PHE A 266 7.36 0.66 9.69
CA PHE A 266 6.50 1.81 9.91
C PHE A 266 7.24 2.98 10.57
N LYS A 267 8.13 2.70 11.54
CA LYS A 267 9.00 3.73 12.14
C LYS A 267 9.95 4.33 11.12
N LEU A 268 10.61 3.50 10.31
CA LEU A 268 11.46 3.98 9.22
C LEU A 268 10.69 4.87 8.25
N ALA A 269 9.44 4.50 7.91
CA ALA A 269 8.59 5.32 7.05
C ALA A 269 8.22 6.66 7.71
N SER A 270 7.91 6.66 9.01
CA SER A 270 7.58 7.87 9.77
C SER A 270 8.78 8.81 9.90
N GLU A 271 9.98 8.29 10.13
CA GLU A 271 11.22 9.07 10.23
C GLU A 271 11.68 9.61 8.87
N SER A 272 11.29 8.97 7.76
CA SER A 272 11.71 9.35 6.41
C SER A 272 10.85 10.41 5.75
N ASN A 273 9.69 10.76 6.31
CA ASN A 273 8.76 11.71 5.71
C ASN A 273 8.42 12.86 6.66
N ASP A 274 8.14 14.04 6.11
CA ASP A 274 7.64 15.17 6.89
C ASP A 274 6.13 15.03 7.13
N PRO A 275 5.66 14.88 8.38
CA PRO A 275 4.24 14.71 8.68
C PRO A 275 3.37 15.91 8.33
N SER A 276 3.96 17.11 8.24
CA SER A 276 3.22 18.32 7.87
C SER A 276 2.84 18.34 6.39
N VAL A 277 3.66 17.70 5.55
CA VAL A 277 3.53 17.60 4.09
C VAL A 277 2.78 16.31 3.70
N PHE A 278 3.20 15.16 4.23
CA PHE A 278 2.66 13.83 3.94
C PHE A 278 1.62 13.41 4.99
N ARG A 279 0.53 14.18 5.09
CA ARG A 279 -0.47 13.99 6.15
C ARG A 279 -1.22 12.67 6.02
N ARG A 280 -1.63 12.31 4.80
CA ARG A 280 -2.31 11.04 4.52
C ARG A 280 -1.44 9.86 4.89
N LEU A 281 -0.20 9.81 4.38
CA LEU A 281 0.74 8.75 4.73
C LEU A 281 1.00 8.69 6.25
N SER A 282 1.16 9.85 6.90
CA SER A 282 1.38 9.90 8.35
C SER A 282 0.20 9.37 9.15
N ASN A 283 -1.02 9.68 8.73
CA ASN A 283 -2.22 9.12 9.36
C ASN A 283 -2.30 7.61 9.16
N LEU A 284 -2.04 7.11 7.94
CA LEU A 284 -1.99 5.67 7.67
C LEU A 284 -0.94 4.98 8.55
N LEU A 285 0.27 5.54 8.64
CA LEU A 285 1.33 5.01 9.48
C LEU A 285 0.95 5.03 10.96
N ASN A 286 0.35 6.11 11.46
CA ASN A 286 -0.09 6.18 12.84
C ASN A 286 -1.16 5.13 13.14
N THR A 287 -2.16 4.96 12.26
CA THR A 287 -3.18 3.90 12.40
C THR A 287 -2.54 2.52 12.40
N GLU A 288 -1.64 2.23 11.46
CA GLU A 288 -0.95 0.93 11.37
C GLU A 288 -0.04 0.67 12.58
N ILE A 289 0.69 1.69 13.02
CA ILE A 289 1.51 1.66 14.22
C ILE A 289 0.62 1.42 15.44
N GLU A 290 -0.49 2.15 15.60
CA GLU A 290 -1.44 1.96 16.70
C GLU A 290 -2.07 0.57 16.65
N GLU A 291 -2.41 0.02 15.47
CA GLU A 291 -2.96 -1.32 15.36
C GLU A 291 -1.97 -2.41 15.78
N VAL A 292 -0.67 -2.20 15.53
CA VAL A 292 0.39 -3.13 15.92
C VAL A 292 0.86 -2.87 17.37
N ASN A 293 0.95 -1.60 17.77
CA ASN A 293 1.32 -1.10 19.09
C ASN A 293 0.11 -0.93 20.01
N ASP A 294 -1.09 -1.44 19.70
CA ASP A 294 -2.19 -1.47 20.65
C ASP A 294 -1.75 -2.38 21.81
N SER A 295 -1.00 -1.72 22.68
CA SER A 295 -0.10 -2.17 23.73
C SER A 295 -0.90 -2.45 24.99
N SER A 296 -2.22 -2.42 24.82
CA SER A 296 -3.18 -3.07 25.63
C SER A 296 -3.02 -4.60 25.56
N VAL A 297 -2.68 -5.19 24.40
CA VAL A 297 -2.63 -6.65 24.23
C VAL A 297 -1.45 -7.29 24.98
N ASP A 298 -1.78 -8.08 26.00
CA ASP A 298 -0.83 -8.86 26.78
C ASP A 298 -0.39 -10.15 26.06
N LEU A 299 -1.22 -10.70 25.17
CA LEU A 299 -0.95 -11.92 24.42
C LEU A 299 -1.57 -11.87 23.02
N TYR A 300 -0.77 -12.06 21.98
CA TYR A 300 -1.22 -12.27 20.61
C TYR A 300 -1.15 -13.76 20.25
N LEU A 301 -2.25 -14.31 19.74
CA LEU A 301 -2.47 -15.74 19.53
C LEU A 301 -2.65 -16.04 18.03
N ASP A 302 -1.66 -16.70 17.42
CA ASP A 302 -1.72 -17.14 16.03
C ASP A 302 -1.86 -18.66 15.96
N ARG A 303 -3.09 -19.11 15.65
CA ARG A 303 -3.40 -20.54 15.55
C ARG A 303 -2.78 -21.16 14.30
N ASN A 304 -2.77 -20.44 13.20
CA ASN A 304 -2.38 -20.94 11.88
C ASN A 304 -0.87 -21.23 11.86
N ASN A 305 -0.08 -20.28 12.35
CA ASN A 305 1.37 -20.43 12.43
C ASN A 305 1.84 -21.15 13.70
N ARG A 306 0.92 -21.48 14.62
CA ARG A 306 1.21 -22.09 15.92
C ARG A 306 2.22 -21.27 16.73
N LYS A 307 2.08 -19.95 16.69
CA LYS A 307 2.94 -18.99 17.39
C LYS A 307 2.12 -18.10 18.31
N ILE A 308 2.76 -17.65 19.36
CA ILE A 308 2.16 -16.73 20.33
C ILE A 308 3.18 -15.64 20.59
N LYS A 309 2.76 -14.40 20.68
CA LYS A 309 3.64 -13.29 21.07
C LYS A 309 3.16 -12.74 22.40
N GLU A 310 3.99 -12.88 23.43
CA GLU A 310 3.77 -12.29 24.74
C GLU A 310 4.56 -10.99 24.84
N ARG A 311 3.95 -9.97 25.44
CA ARG A 311 4.47 -8.60 25.45
C ARG A 311 5.93 -8.47 25.93
N THR A 312 6.32 -9.22 26.95
CA THR A 312 7.65 -9.14 27.58
C THR A 312 8.61 -10.26 27.17
N LEU A 313 8.08 -11.43 26.83
CA LEU A 313 8.85 -12.63 26.49
C LEU A 313 9.09 -12.77 24.98
N GLY A 314 8.40 -11.97 24.16
CA GLY A 314 8.46 -12.03 22.71
C GLY A 314 7.73 -13.25 22.13
N THR A 315 8.23 -13.76 21.01
CA THR A 315 7.58 -14.82 20.24
C THR A 315 7.89 -16.22 20.80
N ILE A 316 6.86 -17.01 21.02
CA ILE A 316 6.87 -18.38 21.55
C ILE A 316 6.28 -19.32 20.49
N ASP A 317 7.07 -20.30 20.04
CA ASP A 317 6.67 -21.30 19.03
C ASP A 317 6.09 -22.58 19.68
N PHE A 318 4.94 -23.04 19.18
CA PHE A 318 4.21 -24.22 19.65
C PHE A 318 4.24 -25.41 18.65
N LYS A 319 5.12 -25.43 17.64
CA LYS A 319 5.20 -26.46 16.58
C LYS A 319 4.93 -27.90 17.01
N HIS A 320 5.55 -28.37 18.09
CA HIS A 320 5.40 -29.74 18.62
C HIS A 320 4.60 -29.81 19.93
N ARG A 321 3.89 -28.74 20.28
CA ARG A 321 3.21 -28.57 21.58
C ARG A 321 1.73 -28.22 21.39
N PHE A 322 1.08 -28.90 20.44
CA PHE A 322 -0.29 -28.61 20.03
C PHE A 322 -1.29 -28.61 21.20
N VAL A 323 -1.18 -29.57 22.12
CA VAL A 323 -2.06 -29.66 23.31
C VAL A 323 -1.96 -28.39 24.17
N LEU A 324 -0.77 -27.82 24.32
CA LEU A 324 -0.58 -26.59 25.12
C LEU A 324 -1.22 -25.38 24.43
N LEU A 325 -1.10 -25.31 23.11
CA LEU A 325 -1.73 -24.28 22.30
C LEU A 325 -3.27 -24.38 22.38
N GLU A 326 -3.82 -25.59 22.28
CA GLU A 326 -5.27 -25.84 22.38
C GLU A 326 -5.82 -25.49 23.77
N ILE A 327 -5.11 -25.85 24.85
CA ILE A 327 -5.47 -25.40 26.21
C ILE A 327 -5.52 -23.88 26.28
N LEU A 328 -4.48 -23.20 25.76
CA LEU A 328 -4.41 -21.76 25.80
C LEU A 328 -5.53 -21.11 24.99
N PHE A 329 -5.80 -21.60 23.77
CA PHE A 329 -6.87 -21.10 22.92
C PHE A 329 -8.24 -21.32 23.54
N LEU A 330 -8.51 -22.51 24.11
CA LEU A 330 -9.78 -22.81 24.78
C LEU A 330 -10.04 -21.82 25.93
N LEU A 331 -9.06 -21.66 26.82
CA LEU A 331 -9.19 -20.77 27.97
C LEU A 331 -9.25 -19.30 27.55
N ALA A 332 -8.41 -18.88 26.61
CA ALA A 332 -8.37 -17.50 26.13
C ALA A 332 -9.63 -17.14 25.34
N LYS A 333 -10.30 -18.08 24.66
CA LYS A 333 -11.52 -17.77 23.92
C LYS A 333 -12.67 -17.34 24.82
N ASN A 334 -12.69 -17.82 26.06
CA ASN A 334 -13.72 -17.51 27.05
C ASN A 334 -13.09 -17.03 28.38
N PRO A 335 -12.50 -15.82 28.43
CA PRO A 335 -11.88 -15.31 29.65
C PRO A 335 -12.90 -15.17 30.80
N GLY A 336 -12.50 -15.59 32.00
CA GLY A 336 -13.38 -15.58 33.19
C GLY A 336 -14.30 -16.80 33.32
N GLU A 337 -14.48 -17.61 32.26
CA GLU A 337 -15.18 -18.89 32.35
C GLU A 337 -14.26 -19.95 32.95
N TYR A 338 -14.75 -20.65 33.98
CA TYR A 338 -14.00 -21.74 34.61
C TYR A 338 -14.31 -23.06 33.92
N TYR A 339 -13.25 -23.73 33.49
CA TYR A 339 -13.32 -25.08 32.96
C TYR A 339 -12.88 -26.08 34.01
N ASP A 340 -13.79 -26.95 34.42
CA ASP A 340 -13.48 -28.07 35.30
C ASP A 340 -12.69 -29.15 34.56
N LYS A 341 -12.26 -30.18 35.30
CA LYS A 341 -11.43 -31.25 34.73
C LYS A 341 -12.18 -32.10 33.70
N GLU A 342 -13.49 -32.26 33.85
CA GLU A 342 -14.31 -33.05 32.93
C GLU A 342 -14.48 -32.33 31.60
N GLN A 343 -14.78 -31.03 31.67
CA GLN A 343 -14.88 -30.14 30.51
C GLN A 343 -13.54 -30.04 29.79
N LEU A 344 -12.42 -29.87 30.51
CA LEU A 344 -11.09 -29.87 29.90
C LEU A 344 -10.76 -31.19 29.19
N ALA A 345 -11.05 -32.33 29.82
CA ALA A 345 -10.85 -33.66 29.22
C ALA A 345 -11.61 -33.78 27.89
N LYS A 346 -12.89 -33.41 27.90
CA LYS A 346 -13.78 -33.48 26.75
C LYS A 346 -13.42 -32.49 25.63
N SER A 347 -13.05 -31.25 25.97
CA SER A 347 -12.78 -30.21 24.98
C SER A 347 -11.42 -30.36 24.30
N ILE A 348 -10.38 -30.77 25.05
CA ILE A 348 -9.00 -30.83 24.54
C ILE A 348 -8.69 -32.20 23.94
N TRP A 349 -9.07 -33.29 24.62
CA TRP A 349 -8.74 -34.66 24.23
C TRP A 349 -9.91 -35.43 23.61
N LYS A 350 -11.15 -34.90 23.70
CA LYS A 350 -12.37 -35.57 23.23
C LYS A 350 -12.65 -36.90 23.91
N ASP A 351 -12.15 -37.06 25.14
CA ASP A 351 -12.27 -38.28 25.95
C ASP A 351 -13.20 -38.09 27.15
N GLU A 352 -13.78 -39.20 27.64
CA GLU A 352 -14.46 -39.23 28.93
C GLU A 352 -13.45 -39.08 30.09
N TYR A 353 -13.83 -38.32 31.11
CA TYR A 353 -12.93 -37.99 32.18
C TYR A 353 -12.59 -39.20 33.07
N ASN A 354 -11.32 -39.61 33.06
CA ASN A 354 -10.74 -40.55 33.99
C ASN A 354 -9.75 -39.88 34.96
N PRO A 355 -10.05 -39.82 36.28
CA PRO A 355 -9.18 -39.20 37.28
C PRO A 355 -7.75 -39.76 37.34
N LEU A 356 -7.55 -41.05 37.05
CA LEU A 356 -6.22 -41.69 37.12
C LEU A 356 -5.27 -41.20 36.01
N ILE A 357 -5.83 -40.71 34.90
CA ILE A 357 -5.08 -40.29 33.72
C ILE A 357 -5.08 -38.76 33.63
N HIS A 358 -6.26 -38.16 33.65
CA HIS A 358 -6.45 -36.75 33.30
C HIS A 358 -5.97 -35.79 34.39
N ASP A 359 -5.99 -36.17 35.67
CA ASP A 359 -5.49 -35.30 36.74
C ASP A 359 -4.03 -34.91 36.52
N LYS A 360 -3.19 -35.92 36.28
CA LYS A 360 -1.77 -35.71 36.00
C LYS A 360 -1.57 -34.99 34.66
N LEU A 361 -2.34 -35.36 33.64
CA LEU A 361 -2.20 -34.81 32.29
C LEU A 361 -2.54 -33.31 32.24
N ILE A 362 -3.68 -32.91 32.82
CA ILE A 362 -4.12 -31.51 32.90
C ILE A 362 -3.10 -30.71 33.72
N TYR A 363 -2.73 -31.20 34.91
CA TYR A 363 -1.79 -30.48 35.78
C TYR A 363 -0.43 -30.27 35.11
N THR A 364 0.13 -31.31 34.49
CA THR A 364 1.43 -31.22 33.82
C THR A 364 1.38 -30.33 32.58
N SER A 365 0.29 -30.38 31.81
CA SER A 365 0.11 -29.55 30.61
C SER A 365 -0.02 -28.06 30.97
N VAL A 366 -0.90 -27.71 31.92
CA VAL A 366 -1.05 -26.32 32.39
C VAL A 366 0.24 -25.80 33.02
N SER A 367 0.96 -26.63 33.77
CA SER A 367 2.26 -26.26 34.35
C SER A 367 3.31 -25.95 33.28
N ARG A 368 3.40 -26.77 32.22
CA ARG A 368 4.31 -26.53 31.08
C ARG A 368 3.93 -25.28 30.32
N LEU A 369 2.64 -25.08 30.04
CA LEU A 369 2.13 -23.88 29.36
C LEU A 369 2.52 -22.62 30.13
N ARG A 370 2.26 -22.58 31.44
CA ARG A 370 2.64 -21.44 32.30
C ARG A 370 4.14 -21.14 32.25
N LYS A 371 5.02 -22.14 32.18
CA LYS A 371 6.47 -21.91 32.06
C LYS A 371 6.87 -21.20 30.77
N LEU A 372 6.04 -21.30 29.73
CA LEU A 372 6.28 -20.65 28.44
C LEU A 372 5.75 -19.22 28.42
N ILE A 373 4.51 -19.02 28.86
CA ILE A 373 3.81 -17.72 28.71
C ILE A 373 3.85 -16.84 29.96
N GLU A 374 4.15 -17.39 31.14
CA GLU A 374 4.28 -16.65 32.41
C GLU A 374 5.32 -17.33 33.34
N PRO A 375 6.60 -17.38 32.93
CA PRO A 375 7.66 -17.95 33.76
C PRO A 375 7.75 -17.17 35.08
N LYS A 376 7.81 -17.88 36.22
CA LYS A 376 7.94 -17.23 37.53
C LYS A 376 9.34 -16.65 37.69
N ALA A 377 9.46 -15.36 38.01
CA ALA A 377 10.71 -14.78 38.50
C ALA A 377 10.89 -15.03 40.01
N ALA A 378 9.79 -15.02 40.79
CA ALA A 378 9.79 -15.28 42.24
C ALA A 378 8.63 -16.18 42.70
N LYS A 379 8.78 -16.85 43.85
CA LYS A 379 7.77 -17.79 44.40
C LYS A 379 6.41 -17.12 44.70
N ALA A 380 6.42 -15.84 45.09
CA ALA A 380 5.26 -15.07 45.56
C ALA A 380 4.49 -14.31 44.47
N GLU A 381 4.92 -14.40 43.21
CA GLU A 381 4.31 -13.67 42.10
C GLU A 381 2.97 -14.30 41.68
N LYS A 382 1.92 -13.47 41.56
CA LYS A 382 0.59 -13.89 41.09
C LYS A 382 0.66 -14.25 39.61
N ARG A 383 -0.12 -15.26 39.21
CA ARG A 383 -0.23 -15.68 37.80
C ARG A 383 -0.97 -14.61 37.00
N LYS A 384 -0.41 -14.23 35.84
CA LYS A 384 -0.94 -13.18 34.97
C LYS A 384 -2.03 -13.71 34.05
N TYR A 385 -1.85 -14.90 33.47
CA TYR A 385 -2.71 -15.40 32.39
C TYR A 385 -3.64 -16.52 32.83
N ILE A 386 -3.11 -17.61 33.39
CA ILE A 386 -3.93 -18.77 33.73
C ILE A 386 -4.16 -18.77 35.25
N ILE A 387 -5.41 -18.71 35.67
CA ILE A 387 -5.82 -18.69 37.08
C ILE A 387 -6.38 -20.07 37.45
N ARG A 388 -6.09 -20.54 38.66
CA ARG A 388 -6.68 -21.78 39.21
C ARG A 388 -7.80 -21.41 40.17
N GLY A 389 -8.99 -21.94 39.94
CA GLY A 389 -10.16 -21.82 40.82
C GLY A 389 -10.31 -23.03 41.75
N LYS A 390 -11.47 -23.14 42.40
CA LYS A 390 -11.81 -24.23 43.33
C LYS A 390 -11.80 -25.59 42.61
N ASP A 391 -12.39 -25.65 41.41
CA ASP A 391 -12.62 -26.89 40.66
C ASP A 391 -12.01 -26.92 39.25
N GLY A 392 -11.24 -25.89 38.86
CA GLY A 392 -10.79 -25.77 37.46
C GLY A 392 -9.79 -24.67 37.15
N TYR A 393 -9.67 -24.34 35.88
CA TYR A 393 -8.81 -23.28 35.35
C TYR A 393 -9.62 -22.27 34.52
N THR A 394 -9.18 -21.02 34.54
CA THR A 394 -9.72 -19.97 33.67
C THR A 394 -8.58 -19.10 33.13
N PHE A 395 -8.84 -18.39 32.04
CA PHE A 395 -7.98 -17.30 31.59
C PHE A 395 -8.37 -16.01 32.30
N ASN A 396 -7.37 -15.22 32.71
CA ASN A 396 -7.58 -13.97 33.43
C ASN A 396 -8.40 -13.00 32.57
N PRO A 397 -9.62 -12.60 32.98
CA PRO A 397 -10.47 -11.69 32.20
C PRO A 397 -9.91 -10.27 32.10
N SER A 398 -8.95 -9.90 32.95
CA SER A 398 -8.25 -8.62 32.87
C SER A 398 -7.07 -8.63 31.91
N ALA A 399 -6.63 -9.81 31.44
CA ALA A 399 -5.56 -9.91 30.45
C ALA A 399 -6.14 -9.66 29.06
N LYS A 400 -5.57 -8.68 28.35
CA LYS A 400 -6.05 -8.34 27.01
C LYS A 400 -5.40 -9.26 25.99
N ILE A 401 -6.20 -9.90 25.17
CA ILE A 401 -5.74 -10.91 24.21
C ILE A 401 -6.25 -10.57 22.82
N ARG A 402 -5.46 -10.91 21.81
CA ARG A 402 -5.86 -10.79 20.42
C ARG A 402 -5.61 -12.10 19.72
N PHE A 403 -6.63 -12.59 19.03
CA PHE A 403 -6.49 -13.68 18.09
C PHE A 403 -6.10 -13.09 16.75
N HIS A 404 -5.24 -13.78 16.00
CA HIS A 404 -5.06 -13.49 14.59
C HIS A 404 -6.44 -13.47 13.92
N MET A 405 -6.92 -12.28 13.55
CA MET A 405 -8.12 -12.08 12.76
C MET A 405 -7.71 -11.87 11.32
N GLU A 406 -8.44 -12.48 10.39
CA GLU A 406 -8.41 -12.10 8.98
C GLU A 406 -8.58 -10.57 8.91
N THR A 407 -7.69 -9.94 8.16
CA THR A 407 -7.56 -8.49 8.01
C THR A 407 -8.92 -7.87 7.73
N LYS A 408 -9.42 -7.07 8.68
CA LYS A 408 -10.50 -6.13 8.37
C LYS A 408 -9.91 -5.03 7.51
N ASN A 409 -10.21 -5.05 6.22
CA ASN A 409 -9.97 -3.92 5.34
C ASN A 409 -10.70 -2.71 5.92
N VAL A 410 -9.92 -1.76 6.44
CA VAL A 410 -10.42 -0.44 6.81
C VAL A 410 -10.80 0.22 5.49
N ASP A 411 -12.10 0.30 5.22
CA ASP A 411 -12.66 1.20 4.21
C ASP A 411 -12.44 2.63 4.71
N ASP A 412 -11.21 3.10 4.59
CA ASP A 412 -10.88 4.50 4.77
C ASP A 412 -11.53 5.23 3.59
N LYS A 413 -12.67 5.86 3.88
CA LYS A 413 -13.33 6.83 3.01
C LYS A 413 -12.36 7.96 2.72
N THR A 414 -11.47 7.74 1.77
CA THR A 414 -10.60 8.77 1.22
C THR A 414 -11.31 9.35 0.03
N ILE A 415 -11.51 10.66 0.06
CA ILE A 415 -12.07 11.36 -1.10
C ILE A 415 -11.14 11.08 -2.30
N ALA A 416 -11.79 10.73 -3.40
CA ALA A 416 -11.23 10.43 -4.71
C ALA A 416 -10.42 9.13 -4.90
N ASN A 417 -10.19 8.30 -3.87
CA ASN A 417 -9.35 7.08 -3.98
C ASN A 417 -8.00 7.34 -4.70
N VAL A 418 -7.50 8.58 -4.62
CA VAL A 418 -6.29 9.02 -5.32
C VAL A 418 -5.12 8.90 -4.38
N GLU A 419 -4.24 7.96 -4.70
CA GLU A 419 -2.94 7.83 -4.06
C GLU A 419 -1.91 8.65 -4.82
N LEU A 420 -0.84 9.03 -4.13
CA LEU A 420 0.31 9.70 -4.75
C LEU A 420 0.92 8.89 -5.92
N SER A 421 0.74 7.56 -5.86
CA SER A 421 1.18 6.57 -6.84
C SER A 421 0.27 6.42 -8.07
N SER A 422 -0.97 6.97 -8.06
CA SER A 422 -1.95 6.78 -9.13
C SER A 422 -1.40 7.20 -10.53
N PRO A 423 -2.07 6.93 -11.66
CA PRO A 423 -1.59 7.37 -12.99
C PRO A 423 -1.97 8.82 -13.39
N VAL A 424 -1.03 9.61 -13.96
CA VAL A 424 -1.23 10.98 -14.55
C VAL A 424 -0.98 10.93 -16.05
#